data_AF-A0A7V3DHR1-F1
#
_entry.id   AF-A0A7V3DHR1-F1
#
_cell.length_a   1.000
_cell.length_b   1.000
_cell.length_c   1.000
_cell.angle_alpha   90.00
_cell.angle_beta   90.00
_cell.angle_gamma   90.00
#
_symmetry.space_group_name_H-M   'P 1'
#
loop_
_entity.id
_entity.type
_entity.pdbx_description
1 polymer ?
#
loop_
_entity_poly.entity_id
_entity_poly.type
_entity_poly.pdbx_seq_one_letter_code
_entity_poly.pdbx_strand_id
1 'polypeptide(L)'
;MSDSISADKSANAGLAALVLRVFWMFLGNTVLGVCLLVIVQQGAAFSYADLVYGIVLLLLVAARYVDIARYNGVTAYGDPATPAHWRRYAIALLLLAGGGWLAAHGATYILP
;
A
#
# COMPACT_ATOMS: atom_id res chain seq x y z
N MET A 1 -33.64 11.51 16.95
CA MET A 1 -33.22 10.13 16.63
C MET A 1 -32.65 10.02 15.20
N SER A 2 -33.20 10.71 14.19
CA SER A 2 -32.64 10.78 12.82
C SER A 2 -31.27 11.46 12.72
N ASP A 3 -31.07 12.50 13.53
CA ASP A 3 -29.88 13.36 13.43
C ASP A 3 -28.62 12.67 14.00
N SER A 4 -28.79 11.84 15.04
CA SER A 4 -27.68 11.04 15.61
C SER A 4 -27.21 9.94 14.66
N ILE A 5 -28.14 9.23 13.99
CA ILE A 5 -27.79 8.17 13.01
C ILE A 5 -27.02 8.74 11.82
N SER A 6 -27.37 9.96 11.41
CA SER A 6 -26.70 10.66 10.29
C SER A 6 -25.28 11.10 10.68
N ALA A 7 -25.11 11.60 11.90
CA ALA A 7 -23.80 11.95 12.46
C ALA A 7 -22.89 10.72 12.57
N ASP A 8 -23.39 9.59 13.11
CA ASP A 8 -22.61 8.35 13.27
C ASP A 8 -22.12 7.79 11.92
N LYS A 9 -22.96 7.82 10.87
CA LYS A 9 -22.56 7.40 9.52
C LYS A 9 -21.41 8.23 8.97
N SER A 10 -21.49 9.56 9.11
CA SER A 10 -20.47 10.47 8.61
C SER A 10 -19.14 10.35 9.39
N ALA A 11 -19.21 10.18 10.71
CA ALA A 11 -18.04 9.97 11.56
C ALA A 11 -17.31 8.66 11.21
N ASN A 12 -18.05 7.56 11.02
CA ASN A 12 -17.49 6.28 10.61
C ASN A 12 -16.85 6.34 9.21
N ALA A 13 -17.47 7.07 8.26
CA ALA A 13 -16.91 7.27 6.93
C ALA A 13 -15.59 8.09 6.99
N GLY A 14 -15.53 9.12 7.84
CA GLY A 14 -14.31 9.90 8.06
C GLY A 14 -13.20 9.08 8.72
N LEU A 15 -13.53 8.28 9.74
CA LEU A 15 -12.56 7.39 10.39
C LEU A 15 -12.02 6.33 9.43
N ALA A 16 -12.90 5.72 8.62
CA ALA A 16 -12.49 4.76 7.60
C ALA A 16 -11.54 5.38 6.57
N ALA A 17 -11.81 6.60 6.11
CA ALA A 17 -10.92 7.33 5.20
C ALA A 17 -9.54 7.59 5.83
N LEU A 18 -9.51 7.99 7.11
CA LEU A 18 -8.27 8.22 7.85
C LEU A 18 -7.44 6.95 7.98
N VAL A 19 -8.06 5.85 8.41
CA VAL A 19 -7.40 4.54 8.55
C VAL A 19 -6.86 4.06 7.21
N LEU A 20 -7.65 4.21 6.14
CA LEU A 20 -7.22 3.86 4.79
C LEU A 20 -5.99 4.67 4.36
N ARG A 21 -5.97 5.98 4.65
CA ARG A 21 -4.81 6.85 4.37
C ARG A 21 -3.57 6.42 5.13
N VAL A 22 -3.68 6.18 6.44
CA VAL A 22 -2.56 5.70 7.25
C VAL A 22 -2.06 4.34 6.76
N PHE A 23 -2.98 3.45 6.39
CA PHE A 23 -2.64 2.14 5.84
C PHE A 23 -1.79 2.27 4.58
N TRP A 24 -2.24 3.03 3.58
CA TRP A 24 -1.53 3.07 2.30
C TRP A 24 -0.28 3.96 2.30
N MET A 25 -0.24 5.02 3.12
CA MET A 25 0.94 5.89 3.24
C MET A 25 2.03 5.26 4.09
N PHE A 26 1.68 4.60 5.19
CA PHE A 26 2.66 4.17 6.19
C PHE A 26 2.70 2.66 6.33
N LEU A 27 1.59 2.03 6.75
CA LEU A 27 1.62 0.63 7.16
C LEU A 27 2.02 -0.30 6.01
N GLY A 28 1.43 -0.14 4.83
CA GLY A 28 1.75 -0.99 3.68
C GLY A 28 3.20 -0.84 3.22
N ASN A 29 3.73 0.39 3.14
CA ASN A 29 5.12 0.61 2.73
C ASN A 29 6.12 0.04 3.74
N THR A 30 5.84 0.17 5.03
CA THR A 30 6.66 -0.43 6.10
C THR A 30 6.65 -1.95 6.00
N VAL A 31 5.48 -2.56 5.79
CA VAL A 31 5.39 -4.02 5.63
C VAL A 31 6.15 -4.50 4.39
N LEU A 32 6.08 -3.79 3.26
CA LEU A 32 6.90 -4.11 2.08
C LEU A 32 8.40 -4.07 2.40
N GLY A 33 8.86 -3.04 3.11
CA GLY A 33 10.27 -2.91 3.51
C GLY A 33 10.73 -4.06 4.43
N VAL A 34 9.91 -4.41 5.43
CA VAL A 34 10.19 -5.53 6.35
C VAL A 34 10.24 -6.86 5.58
N CYS A 35 9.28 -7.11 4.68
CA CYS A 35 9.28 -8.30 3.85
C CYS A 35 10.54 -8.41 2.99
N LEU A 36 11.03 -7.31 2.39
CA LEU A 36 12.29 -7.34 1.64
C LEU A 36 13.48 -7.74 2.51
N LEU A 37 13.58 -7.21 3.73
CA LEU A 37 14.63 -7.59 4.67
C LEU A 37 14.57 -9.07 5.03
N VAL A 38 13.37 -9.60 5.28
CA VAL A 38 13.15 -11.02 5.58
C VAL A 38 13.53 -11.90 4.39
N ILE A 39 13.16 -11.50 3.17
CA ILE A 39 13.51 -12.22 1.94
C ILE A 39 15.04 -12.30 1.79
N VAL A 40 15.75 -11.19 1.97
CA VAL A 40 17.22 -11.18 1.91
C VAL A 40 17.83 -12.10 2.98
N GLN A 41 17.25 -12.16 4.18
CA GLN A 41 17.74 -13.03 5.27
C GLN A 41 17.45 -14.51 5.06
N GLN A 42 16.33 -14.87 4.41
CA GLN A 42 15.98 -16.27 4.17
C GLN A 42 16.70 -16.89 2.96
N GLY A 43 17.35 -16.07 2.14
CA GLY A 43 18.12 -16.52 0.98
C GLY A 43 17.27 -16.71 -0.28
N ALA A 44 17.77 -17.50 -1.22
CA ALA A 44 17.17 -17.63 -2.56
C ALA A 44 15.88 -18.47 -2.64
N ALA A 45 15.40 -19.02 -1.51
CA ALA A 45 14.20 -19.83 -1.49
C ALA A 45 12.94 -18.96 -1.39
N PHE A 46 11.94 -19.28 -2.23
CA PHE A 46 10.64 -18.64 -2.13
C PHE A 46 9.99 -18.96 -0.79
N SER A 47 9.52 -17.91 -0.10
CA SER A 47 9.08 -17.96 1.29
C SER A 47 7.66 -17.42 1.46
N TYR A 48 7.10 -17.56 2.66
CA TYR A 48 5.84 -16.89 3.00
C TYR A 48 5.95 -15.35 2.92
N ALA A 49 7.15 -14.78 3.07
CA ALA A 49 7.35 -13.35 2.96
C ALA A 49 7.09 -12.84 1.54
N ASP A 50 7.33 -13.65 0.51
CA ASP A 50 7.03 -13.32 -0.89
C ASP A 50 5.53 -13.22 -1.17
N LEU A 51 4.76 -14.16 -0.61
CA LEU A 51 3.30 -14.12 -0.69
C LEU A 51 2.73 -12.90 0.03
N VAL A 52 3.21 -12.63 1.26
CA VAL A 52 2.80 -11.46 2.02
C VAL A 52 3.18 -10.17 1.28
N TYR A 53 4.38 -10.12 0.70
CA TYR A 53 4.85 -8.99 -0.10
C TYR A 53 3.91 -8.69 -1.28
N GLY A 54 3.59 -9.71 -2.07
CA GLY A 54 2.68 -9.58 -3.21
C GLY A 54 1.27 -9.16 -2.79
N ILE A 55 0.73 -9.75 -1.72
CA ILE A 55 -0.60 -9.40 -1.20
C ILE A 55 -0.63 -7.94 -0.73
N VAL A 56 0.37 -7.50 0.04
CA VAL A 56 0.45 -6.13 0.55
C VAL A 56 0.60 -5.13 -0.58
N LEU A 57 1.39 -5.47 -1.61
CA LEU A 57 1.54 -4.66 -2.82
C LEU A 57 0.20 -4.45 -3.54
N LEU A 58 -0.57 -5.52 -3.73
CA LEU A 58 -1.90 -5.44 -4.35
C LEU A 58 -2.89 -4.66 -3.48
N LEU A 59 -2.86 -4.89 -2.16
CA LEU A 59 -3.69 -4.15 -1.21
C LEU A 59 -3.38 -2.66 -1.20
N LEU A 60 -2.12 -2.26 -1.33
CA LEU A 60 -1.71 -0.85 -1.44
C LEU A 60 -2.31 -0.18 -2.68
N VAL A 61 -2.18 -0.85 -3.84
CA VAL A 61 -2.73 -0.35 -5.11
C VAL A 61 -4.25 -0.20 -5.03
N ALA A 62 -4.93 -1.21 -4.47
CA ALA A 62 -6.38 -1.22 -4.30
C ALA A 62 -6.84 -0.18 -3.25
N ALA A 63 -6.16 -0.09 -2.11
CA ALA A 63 -6.46 0.88 -1.05
C ALA A 63 -6.36 2.30 -1.58
N ARG A 64 -5.32 2.61 -2.37
CA ARG A 64 -5.18 3.93 -2.99
C ARG A 64 -6.27 4.21 -4.02
N TYR A 65 -6.71 3.19 -4.76
CA TYR A 65 -7.85 3.33 -5.68
C TYR A 65 -9.14 3.66 -4.91
N VAL A 66 -9.42 2.91 -3.84
CA VAL A 66 -10.62 3.10 -3.01
C VAL A 66 -10.62 4.47 -2.32
N ASP A 67 -9.47 4.92 -1.80
CA ASP A 67 -9.31 6.24 -1.20
C ASP A 67 -9.71 7.35 -2.19
N ILE A 68 -9.24 7.26 -3.43
CA ILE A 68 -9.56 8.23 -4.48
C ILE A 68 -11.03 8.12 -4.93
N ALA A 69 -11.52 6.91 -5.19
CA ALA A 69 -12.84 6.69 -5.78
C ALA A 69 -14.02 6.85 -4.80
N ARG A 70 -13.81 6.57 -3.50
CA ARG A 70 -14.90 6.55 -2.49
C ARG A 70 -14.77 7.67 -1.45
N TYR A 71 -13.57 8.16 -1.18
CA TYR A 71 -13.31 9.08 -0.06
C TYR A 71 -12.78 10.45 -0.50
N ASN A 72 -12.87 10.78 -1.80
CA ASN A 72 -12.30 12.00 -2.37
C ASN A 72 -10.83 12.18 -1.94
N GLY A 73 -10.07 11.09 -2.03
CA GLY A 73 -8.66 11.06 -1.65
C GLY A 73 -7.90 12.23 -2.23
N VAL A 74 -7.06 12.85 -1.41
CA VAL A 74 -6.18 13.93 -1.84
C VAL A 74 -4.77 13.41 -2.11
N THR A 75 -3.97 14.18 -2.83
CA THR A 75 -2.53 14.00 -2.92
C THR A 75 -1.89 14.28 -1.55
N ALA A 76 -0.61 13.94 -1.39
CA ALA A 76 0.13 14.27 -0.17
C ALA A 76 0.20 15.79 0.10
N TYR A 77 -0.02 16.61 -0.94
CA TYR A 77 -0.01 18.07 -0.88
C TYR A 77 -1.41 18.68 -0.65
N GLY A 78 -2.45 17.85 -0.55
CA GLY A 78 -3.83 18.29 -0.30
C GLY A 78 -4.67 18.51 -1.55
N ASP A 79 -4.12 18.35 -2.75
CA ASP A 79 -4.87 18.50 -4.00
C ASP A 79 -5.83 17.33 -4.24
N PRO A 80 -7.00 17.53 -4.89
CA PRO A 80 -7.89 16.44 -5.28
C PRO A 80 -7.15 15.42 -6.16
N ALA A 81 -7.09 14.16 -5.73
CA ALA A 81 -6.41 13.14 -6.52
C ALA A 81 -7.31 12.65 -7.66
N THR A 82 -6.74 12.56 -8.85
CA THR A 82 -7.43 12.05 -10.04
C THR A 82 -7.03 10.60 -10.33
N PRO A 83 -7.80 9.85 -11.16
CA PRO A 83 -7.41 8.49 -11.58
C PRO A 83 -6.04 8.43 -12.29
N ALA A 84 -5.59 9.53 -12.89
CA ALA A 84 -4.24 9.62 -13.46
C ALA A 84 -3.14 9.60 -12.38
N HIS A 85 -3.39 10.23 -11.22
CA HIS A 85 -2.49 10.15 -10.06
C HIS A 85 -2.41 8.73 -9.51
N TRP A 86 -3.55 8.05 -9.44
CA TRP A 86 -3.57 6.64 -9.06
C TRP A 86 -2.72 5.79 -10.01
N ARG A 87 -2.89 5.93 -11.33
CA ARG A 87 -2.14 5.13 -12.31
C ARG A 87 -0.63 5.38 -12.19
N ARG A 88 -0.21 6.64 -12.04
CA ARG A 88 1.22 6.97 -11.82
C ARG A 88 1.75 6.35 -10.54
N TYR A 89 1.00 6.46 -9.44
CA TYR A 89 1.36 5.84 -8.17
C TYR A 89 1.47 4.32 -8.28
N ALA A 90 0.48 3.66 -8.87
CA ALA A 90 0.45 2.21 -9.03
C ALA A 90 1.63 1.72 -9.89
N ILE A 91 1.92 2.37 -11.01
CA ILE A 91 3.08 2.02 -11.86
C ILE A 91 4.38 2.21 -11.10
N ALA A 92 4.58 3.36 -10.44
CA ALA A 92 5.80 3.63 -9.67
C ALA A 92 5.98 2.60 -8.55
N LEU A 93 4.90 2.30 -7.81
CA LEU A 93 4.92 1.32 -6.74
C LEU A 93 5.24 -0.09 -7.27
N LEU A 94 4.60 -0.53 -8.36
CA LEU A 94 4.88 -1.83 -8.97
C LEU A 94 6.31 -1.95 -9.48
N LEU A 95 6.85 -0.90 -10.09
CA LEU A 95 8.23 -0.89 -10.59
C LEU A 95 9.24 -0.91 -9.44
N LEU A 96 9.04 -0.07 -8.42
CA LEU A 96 9.93 0.00 -7.26
C LEU A 96 9.85 -1.27 -6.42
N ALA A 97 8.64 -1.76 -6.16
CA ALA A 97 8.43 -2.97 -5.37
C ALA A 97 8.91 -4.21 -6.14
N GLY A 98 8.49 -4.38 -7.39
CA GLY A 98 8.96 -5.49 -8.24
C GLY A 98 10.47 -5.47 -8.45
N GLY A 99 11.05 -4.28 -8.68
CA GLY A 99 12.50 -4.11 -8.78
C GLY A 99 13.22 -4.43 -7.46
N GLY A 100 12.68 -3.98 -6.33
CA GLY A 100 13.21 -4.31 -5.00
C GLY A 100 13.14 -5.80 -4.69
N TRP A 101 12.05 -6.46 -5.04
CA TRP A 101 11.87 -7.91 -4.89
C TRP A 101 12.88 -8.70 -5.72
N LEU A 102 13.05 -8.34 -7.01
CA LEU A 102 14.06 -8.93 -7.88
C LEU A 102 15.48 -8.67 -7.36
N ALA A 103 15.75 -7.47 -6.87
CA ALA A 103 17.05 -7.13 -6.29
C ALA A 103 17.32 -7.91 -4.99
N ALA A 104 16.31 -8.14 -4.15
CA ALA A 104 16.43 -8.93 -2.95
C ALA A 104 16.80 -10.39 -3.28
N HIS A 105 16.09 -11.02 -4.21
CA HIS A 105 16.45 -12.36 -4.68
C HIS A 105 17.82 -12.37 -5.38
N GLY A 106 18.11 -11.38 -6.24
CA GLY A 106 19.40 -11.23 -6.90
C GLY A 106 20.57 -11.12 -5.91
N ALA A 107 20.40 -10.32 -4.85
CA ALA A 107 21.39 -10.16 -3.79
C ALA A 107 21.67 -11.48 -3.08
N THR A 108 20.66 -12.32 -2.83
CA THR A 108 20.87 -13.65 -2.23
C THR A 108 21.64 -14.62 -3.10
N TYR A 109 21.67 -14.44 -4.43
CA TYR A 109 22.53 -15.24 -5.31
C TYR A 109 23.99 -14.74 -5.33
N ILE A 110 24.22 -13.47 -5.00
CA ILE A 110 25.54 -12.82 -5.05
C ILE A 110 26.24 -12.88 -3.69
N LEU A 111 25.49 -12.75 -2.61
CA LEU A 111 25.96 -12.82 -1.23
C LEU A 111 25.67 -14.23 -0.69
N PRO A 112 26.68 -15.13 -0.60
CA PRO A 112 26.51 -16.50 -0.11
C PRO A 112 26.19 -16.58 1.38
#